data_AF-A0A447KMH9-F1
#
_entry.id   AF-A0A447KMH9-F1
#
_cell.length_a   1.000
_cell.length_b   1.000
_cell.length_c   1.000
_cell.angle_alpha   90.00
_cell.angle_beta   90.00
_cell.angle_gamma   90.00
#
_symmetry.space_group_name_H-M   'P 1'
#
loop_
_entity.id
_entity.type
_entity.pdbx_description
1 polymer ?
#
loop_
_entity_poly.entity_id
_entity_poly.type
_entity_poly.pdbx_seq_one_letter_code
_entity_poly.pdbx_strand_id
1 'polypeptide(L)' 'MLDALREVAGEQVSGLVRFEANEAINRIVASWPGNFDVRRALAMGFVADENFQQAIRAFMREQQQGGN' A
#
# COMPACT_ATOMS: atom_id res chain seq x y z
N MET A 1 6.43 -4.66 0.76
CA MET A 1 5.00 -4.65 0.35
C MET A 1 4.46 -6.06 0.17
N LEU A 2 4.96 -6.86 -0.79
CA LEU A 2 4.39 -8.19 -1.05
C LEU A 2 4.57 -9.16 0.11
N ASP A 3 5.68 -9.06 0.86
CA ASP A 3 5.86 -9.81 2.11
C ASP A 3 4.80 -9.44 3.15
N ALA A 4 4.53 -8.14 3.33
CA ALA A 4 3.47 -7.66 4.21
C ALA A 4 2.08 -8.17 3.77
N LEU A 5 1.81 -8.23 2.46
CA LEU A 5 0.58 -8.81 1.92
C LEU A 5 0.48 -10.31 2.24
N ARG A 6 1.56 -11.06 2.04
CA ARG A 6 1.62 -12.49 2.40
C ARG A 6 1.44 -12.72 3.89
N GLU A 7 2.08 -11.92 4.74
CA GLU A 7 1.98 -12.02 6.21
C GLU A 7 0.55 -11.73 6.71
N VAL A 8 -0.12 -10.73 6.13
CA VAL A 8 -1.44 -10.28 6.62
C VAL A 8 -2.60 -11.06 5.98
N ALA A 9 -2.52 -11.36 4.68
CA ALA A 9 -3.61 -11.94 3.89
C ALA A 9 -3.33 -13.39 3.43
N GLY A 10 -2.15 -13.94 3.70
CA GLY A 10 -1.77 -15.31 3.40
C GLY A 10 -1.24 -15.55 1.99
N GLU A 11 -0.64 -16.73 1.80
CA GLU A 11 0.01 -17.15 0.56
C GLU A 11 -0.94 -17.10 -0.64
N GLN A 12 -2.18 -17.56 -0.44
CA GLN A 12 -3.20 -17.64 -1.49
C GLN A 12 -3.49 -16.28 -2.14
N VAL A 13 -3.63 -15.23 -1.32
CA VAL A 13 -3.88 -13.87 -1.81
C VAL A 13 -2.63 -13.29 -2.46
N SER A 14 -1.47 -13.49 -1.85
CA SER A 14 -0.20 -13.00 -2.43
C SER A 14 0.13 -13.65 -3.78
N GLY A 15 -0.28 -14.91 -3.98
CA GLY A 15 -0.08 -15.65 -5.23
C GLY A 15 -0.92 -15.17 -6.42
N LEU A 16 -1.88 -14.26 -6.19
CA LEU A 16 -2.66 -13.65 -7.28
C LEU A 16 -1.87 -12.57 -8.03
N VAL A 17 -0.78 -12.07 -7.45
CA VAL A 17 0.05 -11.01 -8.05
C VAL A 17 0.89 -11.59 -9.19
N ARG A 18 0.82 -10.96 -10.37
CA ARG A 18 1.65 -11.30 -11.54
C ARG A 18 2.62 -10.17 -11.84
N PHE A 19 3.88 -10.53 -12.16
CA PHE A 19 4.91 -9.59 -12.54
C PHE A 19 5.01 -9.51 -14.07
N GLU A 20 4.21 -8.63 -14.64
CA GLU A 20 4.16 -8.39 -16.09
C GLU A 20 4.62 -6.96 -16.37
N ALA A 21 5.83 -6.83 -16.94
CA ALA A 21 6.39 -5.52 -17.22
C ALA A 21 5.60 -4.81 -18.33
N ASN A 22 5.28 -3.54 -18.11
CA ASN A 22 4.59 -2.70 -19.07
C ASN A 22 5.29 -1.33 -19.16
N GLU A 23 5.83 -1.00 -20.32
CA GLU A 23 6.61 0.22 -20.52
C GLU A 23 5.79 1.50 -20.33
N ALA A 24 4.51 1.51 -20.71
CA ALA A 24 3.65 2.67 -20.53
C ALA A 24 3.39 2.95 -19.04
N ILE A 25 3.13 1.90 -18.26
CA ILE A 25 3.00 2.00 -16.80
C ILE A 25 4.32 2.47 -16.18
N ASN A 26 5.45 1.89 -16.59
CA ASN A 26 6.76 2.27 -16.06
C ASN A 26 7.08 3.74 -16.31
N ARG A 27 6.78 4.28 -17.50
CA ARG A 27 6.97 5.71 -17.79
C ARG A 27 6.15 6.62 -16.87
N ILE A 28 4.91 6.23 -16.55
CA ILE A 28 4.06 7.00 -15.64
C ILE A 28 4.63 6.94 -14.23
N VAL A 29 4.86 5.73 -13.71
CA VAL A 29 5.29 5.54 -12.32
C VAL A 29 6.68 6.13 -12.06
N ALA A 30 7.61 6.07 -13.03
CA ALA A 30 8.94 6.66 -12.91
C ALA A 30 8.92 8.20 -12.80
N SER A 31 7.83 8.86 -13.19
CA SER A 31 7.67 10.31 -13.03
C SER A 31 7.22 10.71 -11.62
N TRP A 32 6.77 9.76 -10.79
CA TRP A 32 6.27 10.05 -9.46
C TRP A 32 7.42 10.23 -8.47
N PRO A 33 7.35 11.23 -7.57
CA PRO A 33 8.34 11.40 -6.52
C PRO A 33 8.27 10.24 -5.51
N GLY A 34 9.39 9.55 -5.31
CA GLY A 34 9.48 8.41 -4.38
C GLY A 34 9.60 8.78 -2.90
N ASN A 35 9.93 10.04 -2.58
CA ASN A 35 10.02 10.53 -1.21
C ASN A 35 9.46 11.95 -1.12
N PHE A 36 8.60 12.18 -0.12
CA PHE A 36 7.96 13.47 0.12
C PHE A 36 8.47 14.08 1.41
N ASP A 37 8.72 15.40 1.40
CA ASP A 37 8.92 16.13 2.64
C ASP A 37 7.58 16.33 3.36
N VAL A 38 7.33 15.47 4.34
CA VAL A 38 6.10 15.47 5.14
C VAL A 38 6.26 16.16 6.50
N ARG A 39 7.38 16.86 6.75
CA ARG A 39 7.68 17.45 8.08
C ARG A 39 6.57 18.36 8.60
N ARG A 40 5.95 19.15 7.72
CA ARG A 40 4.85 20.05 8.09
C ARG A 40 3.62 19.29 8.57
N ALA A 41 3.25 18.19 7.90
CA ALA A 41 2.08 17.39 8.29
C ALA A 41 2.31 16.75 9.66
N LEU A 42 3.49 16.17 9.88
CA LEU A 42 3.87 15.60 11.17
C LEU A 42 3.85 16.65 12.29
N ALA A 43 4.35 17.87 12.04
CA ALA A 43 4.31 18.97 13.00
C ALA A 43 2.88 19.41 13.38
N MET A 44 1.90 19.13 12.52
CA MET A 44 0.48 19.40 12.79
C MET A 44 -0.24 18.22 13.49
N GLY A 45 0.49 17.16 13.85
CA GLY A 45 -0.07 16.00 14.56
C GLY A 45 -0.68 14.93 13.66
N PHE A 46 -0.51 15.02 12.33
CA PHE A 46 -0.87 13.92 11.44
C PHE A 46 0.05 12.72 11.68
N VAL A 47 -0.52 11.52 11.61
CA VAL A 47 0.20 10.25 11.79
C VAL A 47 0.11 9.46 10.50
N ALA A 48 1.25 8.94 10.06
CA ALA A 48 1.33 8.02 8.93
C ALA A 48 1.32 6.57 9.43
N ASP A 49 0.88 5.64 8.59
CA ASP A 49 1.07 4.22 8.85
C ASP A 49 2.56 3.91 9.01
N GLU A 50 2.92 3.17 10.06
CA GLU A 50 4.33 2.84 10.35
C GLU A 50 4.89 1.81 9.35
N ASN A 51 4.01 1.01 8.75
CA ASN A 51 4.36 -0.04 7.82
C ASN A 51 3.18 -0.42 6.92
N PHE A 52 3.48 -1.18 5.87
CA PHE A 52 2.48 -1.57 4.87
C PHE A 52 1.42 -2.54 5.42
N GLN A 53 1.73 -3.30 6.48
CA GLN A 53 0.78 -4.20 7.14
C GLN A 53 -0.38 -3.41 7.75
N GLN A 54 -0.13 -2.22 8.32
CA GLN A 54 -1.20 -1.37 8.87
C GLN A 54 -2.20 -0.95 7.79
N ALA A 55 -1.70 -0.49 6.64
CA ALA A 55 -2.54 -0.12 5.50
C ALA A 55 -3.41 -1.29 4.98
N ILE A 56 -2.84 -2.50 4.86
CA ILE A 56 -3.59 -3.70 4.45
C ILE A 56 -4.69 -4.02 5.47
N ARG A 57 -4.37 -4.00 6.77
CA ARG A 57 -5.35 -4.28 7.83
C ARG A 57 -6.45 -3.22 7.87
N ALA A 58 -6.13 -1.95 7.61
CA ALA A 58 -7.11 -0.87 7.52
C ALA A 58 -8.11 -1.12 6.38
N PHE A 59 -7.61 -1.41 5.18
CA PHE A 59 -8.46 -1.76 4.04
C PHE A 59 -9.39 -2.95 4.33
N MET A 60 -8.86 -4.03 4.93
CA MET A 60 -9.69 -5.20 5.28
C MET A 60 -10.81 -4.85 6.26
N ARG A 61 -10.53 -4.01 7.28
CA ARG A 61 -11.56 -3.55 8.23
C ARG A 61 -12.64 -2.70 7.54
N GLU A 62 -12.26 -1.84 6.61
CA GLU A 62 -13.19 -0.99 5.86
C GLU A 62 -14.10 -1.82 4.95
N GLN A 63 -13.54 -2.80 4.22
CA GLN A 63 -14.32 -3.68 3.35
C GLN A 63 -15.29 -4.57 4.14
N GLN A 64 -14.94 -4.96 5.36
CA GLN A 64 -15.84 -5.72 6.26
C GLN A 64 -17.01 -4.88 6.77
N GLN A 65 -16.87 -3.55 6.84
CA GLN A 65 -17.91 -2.62 7.30
C GLN A 65 -18.80 -2.11 6.15
N GLY A 66 -18.31 -2.16 4.91
CA GLY A 66 -19.05 -1.79 3.69
C GLY A 66 -19.83 -2.92 3.02
N GLY A 67 -19.82 -4.13 3.58
CA GLY A 67 -20.59 -5.27 3.09
C GLY A 67 -22.03 -5.26 3.59
N ASN A 68 -22.88 -4.43 2.98
CA ASN A 68 -24.34 -4.60 2.99
C ASN A 68 -24.85 -4.71 1.55
#